data_AF-A0A7X9XE96-F1
#
_entry.id   AF-A0A7X9XE96-F1
#
_cell.length_a   1.000
_cell.length_b   1.000
_cell.length_c   1.000
_cell.angle_alpha   90.00
_cell.angle_beta   90.00
_cell.angle_gamma   90.00
#
_symmetry.space_group_name_H-M   'P 1'
#
loop_
_entity.id
_entity.type
_entity.pdbx_description
1 polymer ?
#
loop_
_entity_poly.entity_id
_entity_poly.type
_entity_poly.pdbx_seq_one_letter_code
_entity_poly.pdbx_strand_id
1 'polypeptide(L)'
;MSNTPLKKIIKSKLKGNKELTEAEKVREKMKYEIAEELGLSDKVKKDGWGGLSAEETGRIGGLMTKRKKLLKMPSNNEILGRVDKDKN
;
A
#
# COMPACT_ATOMS: atom_id res chain seq x y z
N MET A 1 -9.57 -10.84 -20.34
CA MET A 1 -10.11 -10.16 -19.14
C MET A 1 -9.24 -8.94 -18.86
N SER A 2 -9.84 -7.76 -18.70
CA SER A 2 -9.12 -6.50 -18.51
C SER A 2 -8.56 -6.42 -17.09
N ASN A 3 -7.23 -6.56 -16.96
CA ASN A 3 -6.51 -6.44 -15.69
C ASN A 3 -6.55 -4.99 -15.17
N THR A 4 -7.68 -4.58 -14.60
CA THR A 4 -7.84 -3.23 -14.05
C THR A 4 -6.86 -3.04 -12.88
N PRO A 5 -5.97 -2.04 -12.91
CA PRO A 5 -4.98 -1.85 -11.85
C PRO A 5 -5.61 -1.55 -10.49
N LEU A 6 -5.06 -2.14 -9.43
CA LEU A 6 -5.38 -1.87 -8.01
C LEU A 6 -5.60 -0.38 -7.72
N LYS A 7 -4.69 0.46 -8.22
CA LYS A 7 -4.69 1.91 -8.05
C LYS A 7 -6.00 2.55 -8.53
N LYS A 8 -6.60 2.04 -9.61
CA LYS A 8 -7.85 2.58 -10.17
C LYS A 8 -9.06 2.23 -9.29
N ILE A 9 -9.08 1.02 -8.73
CA ILE A 9 -10.16 0.56 -7.83
C ILE A 9 -10.12 1.32 -6.51
N ILE A 10 -8.93 1.46 -5.92
CA ILE A 10 -8.75 2.22 -4.66
C ILE A 10 -9.14 3.69 -4.86
N LYS A 11 -8.72 4.32 -5.98
CA LYS A 11 -9.10 5.71 -6.29
C LYS A 11 -10.61 5.88 -6.44
N SER A 12 -11.31 4.91 -7.05
CA SER A 12 -12.78 4.92 -7.12
C SER A 12 -13.45 4.70 -5.77
N LYS A 13 -12.92 3.82 -4.90
CA LYS A 13 -13.45 3.59 -3.54
C LYS A 13 -13.28 4.82 -2.64
N LEU A 14 -12.10 5.47 -2.68
CA LEU A 14 -11.85 6.74 -1.98
C LEU A 14 -12.80 7.85 -2.44
N LYS A 15 -13.02 7.96 -3.76
CA LYS A 15 -13.96 8.95 -4.32
C LYS A 15 -15.42 8.70 -3.93
N GLY A 16 -15.75 7.46 -3.56
CA GLY A 16 -17.08 7.05 -3.10
C GLY A 16 -17.26 7.03 -1.58
N ASN A 17 -16.31 7.56 -0.79
CA ASN A 17 -16.36 7.61 0.68
C ASN A 17 -16.67 6.23 1.33
N LYS A 18 -16.19 5.15 0.70
CA LYS A 18 -16.42 3.77 1.15
C LYS A 18 -15.29 3.34 2.08
N GLU A 19 -15.66 2.77 3.23
CA GLU A 19 -14.75 2.45 4.33
C GLU A 19 -13.53 1.64 3.85
N LEU A 20 -12.33 2.20 4.07
CA LEU A 20 -11.07 1.50 3.82
C LEU A 20 -10.97 0.31 4.77
N THR A 21 -10.58 -0.84 4.24
CA THR A 21 -10.36 -2.04 5.04
C THR A 21 -9.17 -1.82 5.98
N GLU A 22 -9.19 -2.41 7.18
CA GLU A 22 -8.11 -2.25 8.18
C GLU A 22 -6.71 -2.53 7.61
N ALA A 23 -6.61 -3.45 6.66
CA ALA A 23 -5.38 -3.76 5.93
C ALA A 23 -4.80 -2.57 5.12
N GLU A 24 -5.65 -1.68 4.61
CA GLU A 24 -5.21 -0.48 3.88
C GLU A 24 -4.68 0.59 4.84
N LYS A 25 -5.32 0.78 6.01
CA LYS A 25 -4.81 1.68 7.05
C LYS A 25 -3.47 1.22 7.61
N VAL A 26 -3.33 -0.06 7.93
CA VAL A 26 -2.05 -0.63 8.42
C VAL A 26 -0.95 -0.50 7.36
N ARG A 27 -1.30 -0.68 6.08
CA ARG A 27 -0.38 -0.47 4.95
C ARG A 27 0.11 0.97 4.90
N GLU A 28 -0.77 1.96 5.00
CA GLU A 28 -0.37 3.36 4.98
C GLU A 28 0.49 3.72 6.19
N LYS A 29 0.09 3.30 7.39
CA LYS A 29 0.85 3.52 8.62
C LYS A 29 2.28 2.97 8.51
N MET A 30 2.41 1.73 8.03
CA MET A 30 3.71 1.10 7.81
C MET A 30 4.59 1.86 6.81
N LYS A 31 4.02 2.47 5.76
CA LYS A 31 4.81 3.30 4.83
C LYS A 31 5.37 4.53 5.53
N TYR A 32 4.54 5.23 6.32
CA TYR A 32 4.98 6.40 7.06
C TYR A 32 6.01 6.04 8.14
N GLU A 33 5.83 4.93 8.85
CA GLU A 33 6.82 4.43 9.82
C GLU A 33 8.17 4.12 9.15
N ILE A 34 8.17 3.46 7.99
CA ILE A 34 9.43 3.20 7.26
C ILE A 34 10.04 4.51 6.74
N ALA A 35 9.22 5.46 6.27
CA ALA A 35 9.72 6.75 5.85
C ALA A 35 10.34 7.53 7.02
N GLU A 36 9.78 7.44 8.22
CA GLU A 36 10.33 8.02 9.45
C GLU A 36 11.63 7.33 9.86
N GLU A 37 11.67 6.00 9.82
CA GLU A 37 12.88 5.20 10.09
C GLU A 37 14.03 5.52 9.13
N LEU A 38 13.72 5.87 7.88
CA LEU A 38 14.70 6.29 6.87
C LEU A 38 15.02 7.78 6.89
N GLY A 39 14.41 8.58 7.78
CA GLY A 39 14.61 10.04 7.83
C GLY A 39 14.00 10.79 6.64
N LEU A 40 13.06 10.16 5.92
CA LEU A 40 12.37 10.70 4.75
C LEU A 40 10.99 11.26 5.08
N SER A 41 10.56 11.16 6.35
CA SER A 41 9.24 11.61 6.82
C SER A 41 8.98 13.08 6.52
N ASP A 42 9.95 13.97 6.75
CA ASP A 42 9.84 15.40 6.46
C ASP A 42 9.64 15.68 4.96
N LYS A 43 10.36 14.95 4.11
CA LYS A 43 10.29 15.07 2.66
C LYS A 43 8.95 14.55 2.12
N VAL A 44 8.45 13.44 2.67
CA VAL A 44 7.12 12.92 2.35
C VAL A 44 6.03 13.89 2.80
N LYS A 45 6.17 14.54 3.96
CA LYS A 45 5.19 15.53 4.43
C LYS A 45 5.19 16.79 3.58
N LYS A 46 6.37 17.23 3.11
CA LYS A 46 6.54 18.48 2.37
C LYS A 46 6.27 18.34 0.87
N ASP A 47 6.89 17.36 0.22
CA ASP A 47 6.85 17.16 -1.23
C ASP A 47 5.98 15.95 -1.64
N GLY A 48 5.45 15.20 -0.67
CA GLY A 48 4.70 13.98 -0.93
C GLY A 48 5.59 12.82 -1.37
N TRP A 49 4.95 11.68 -1.65
CA TRP A 49 5.62 10.50 -2.19
C TRP A 49 6.24 10.73 -3.59
N GLY A 50 5.76 11.75 -4.31
CA GLY A 50 6.29 12.12 -5.62
C GLY A 50 7.58 12.94 -5.58
N GLY A 51 7.92 13.53 -4.42
CA GLY A 51 9.17 14.28 -4.22
C GLY A 51 10.35 13.43 -3.75
N LEU A 52 10.13 12.15 -3.48
CA LEU A 52 11.19 11.21 -3.15
C LEU A 52 11.89 10.70 -4.41
N SER A 53 13.19 10.44 -4.29
CA SER A 53 13.96 9.77 -5.34
C SER A 53 13.47 8.33 -5.54
N ALA A 54 13.67 7.79 -6.75
CA ALA A 54 13.36 6.40 -7.07
C ALA A 54 14.11 5.41 -6.14
N GLU A 55 15.30 5.76 -5.68
CA GLU A 55 16.07 4.96 -4.72
C GLU A 55 15.42 4.97 -3.32
N GLU A 56 15.03 6.15 -2.83
CA GLU A 56 14.37 6.36 -1.54
C GLU A 56 13.02 5.62 -1.48
N THR A 57 12.17 5.84 -2.49
CA THR A 57 10.87 5.13 -2.61
C THR A 57 11.04 3.64 -2.85
N GLY A 58 12.07 3.23 -3.59
CA GLY A 58 12.42 1.83 -3.82
C GLY A 58 12.79 1.11 -2.51
N ARG A 59 13.60 1.74 -1.65
CA ARG A 59 13.94 1.21 -0.32
C ARG A 59 12.71 1.05 0.57
N ILE A 60 11.82 2.05 0.61
CA ILE A 60 10.56 1.98 1.36
C ILE A 60 9.68 0.82 0.86
N GLY A 61 9.54 0.69 -0.47
CA GLY A 61 8.78 -0.40 -1.08
C GLY A 61 9.36 -1.79 -0.81
N GLY A 62 10.68 -1.91 -0.81
CA GLY A 62 11.40 -3.14 -0.49
C GLY A 62 11.20 -3.57 0.97
N LEU A 63 11.38 -2.65 1.92
CA LEU A 63 11.14 -2.89 3.36
C LEU A 63 9.69 -3.26 3.64
N MET A 64 8.75 -2.60 2.97
CA MET A 64 7.33 -2.95 3.06
C MET A 64 7.07 -4.39 2.59
N THR A 65 7.69 -4.79 1.48
CA THR A 65 7.52 -6.14 0.92
C THR A 65 8.11 -7.20 1.86
N LYS A 66 9.26 -6.91 2.48
CA LYS A 66 9.89 -7.77 3.48
C LYS A 66 9.01 -7.91 4.74
N ARG A 67 8.49 -6.81 5.29
CA ARG A 67 7.56 -6.82 6.44
C ARG A 67 6.26 -7.58 6.13
N LYS A 68 5.68 -7.39 4.95
CA LYS A 68 4.49 -8.14 4.50
C LYS A 68 4.74 -9.65 4.45
N LYS A 69 5.89 -10.07 3.92
CA LYS A 69 6.28 -11.49 3.84
C LYS A 69 6.47 -12.12 5.22
N LEU A 70 7.06 -11.38 6.17
CA LEU A 70 7.23 -11.80 7.56
C LEU A 70 5.91 -11.94 8.31
N LEU A 71 5.00 -10.97 8.13
CA LEU A 71 3.71 -10.93 8.83
C LEU A 71 2.62 -11.80 8.19
N LYS A 72 2.94 -12.57 7.13
CA LYS A 72 1.96 -13.31 6.29
C LYS A 72 0.75 -12.44 5.92
N MET A 73 0.98 -11.16 5.60
CA MET A 73 -0.12 -10.27 5.24
C MET A 73 -0.80 -10.77 3.96
N PRO A 74 -2.15 -10.71 3.89
CA PRO A 74 -2.90 -11.13 2.72
C PRO A 74 -2.43 -10.35 1.48
N SER A 75 -2.30 -11.06 0.38
CA SER A 75 -1.80 -10.52 -0.89
C SER A 75 -2.68 -9.36 -1.38
N ASN A 76 -2.14 -8.50 -2.25
CA ASN A 76 -2.93 -7.44 -2.89
C ASN A 76 -4.22 -8.00 -3.56
N ASN A 77 -4.23 -9.28 -3.94
CA ASN A 77 -5.39 -9.97 -4.50
C ASN A 77 -6.47 -10.31 -3.45
N GLU A 78 -6.07 -10.69 -2.23
CA GLU A 78 -6.95 -10.92 -1.09
C GLU A 78 -7.53 -9.59 -0.56
N ILE A 79 -6.70 -8.54 -0.50
CA ILE A 79 -7.13 -7.19 -0.08
C ILE A 79 -8.16 -6.60 -1.06
N LEU A 80 -8.07 -6.93 -2.35
CA LEU A 80 -9.07 -6.56 -3.34
C LEU A 80 -10.29 -7.48 -3.38
N GLY A 81 -10.31 -8.56 -2.60
CA GLY A 81 -11.38 -9.56 -2.66
C GLY A 81 -11.46 -10.28 -4.01
N ARG A 82 -10.34 -10.40 -4.74
CA ARG A 82 -10.24 -11.15 -6.02
C ARG A 82 -9.90 -12.63 -5.82
N VAL A 83 -9.88 -13.09 -4.58
CA VAL A 83 -9.89 -14.51 -4.29
C VAL A 83 -11.36 -14.88 -4.23
N ASP A 84 -11.88 -15.43 -5.33
CA ASP A 84 -13.15 -16.13 -5.33
C ASP A 84 -13.14 -17.10 -4.14
N LYS A 85 -13.95 -16.79 -3.12
CA LYS A 85 -14.34 -17.76 -2.10
C LYS A 85 -15.36 -18.72 -2.73
N ASP A 86 -14.92 -19.49 -3.71
CA ASP A 86 -15.71 -20.59 -4.25
C ASP A 86 -14.77 -21.69 -4.70
N LYS A 87 -14.54 -22.62 -3.77
CA LYS A 87 -14.58 -24.07 -3.96
C LYS A 87 -14.23 -24.77 -2.64
N ASN A 88 -15.24 -24.92 -1.79
CA ASN A 88 -15.64 -26.24 -1.29
C ASN A 88 -17.05 -26.17 -0.72
#